data_AF-A0A4Q1SKX5-F1
#
_entry.id   AF-A0A4Q1SKX5-F1
#
_cell.length_a   1.000
_cell.length_b   1.000
_cell.length_c   1.000
_cell.angle_alpha   90.00
_cell.angle_beta   90.00
_cell.angle_gamma   90.00
#
_symmetry.space_group_name_H-M   'P 1'
#
loop_
_entity.id
_entity.type
_entity.pdbx_description
1 polymer ?
#
loop_
_entity_poly.entity_id
_entity_poly.type
_entity_poly.pdbx_seq_one_letter_code
_entity_poly.pdbx_strand_id
1 'polypeptide(L)'
;MPLNCGIVGLPNVGKSTIFNALTSAKAQAANYPFCTIDPNTGVVSVPDERLQKIADLIVPKSLVPTTMEFIDIAGLVAGASKGEGLGNQFLGHIRATDAIAHVVRCFEDDEVIHVAGGVNPLSDMDVINTELLLADLDTVEKRRTRTERAAKSQDAKAKAELEVLDKLLEALNAGRPARTVELTPEEKLIARELFLITAKPQLYVANVDEAALANGNAHTAAVEKRAKEEGAQVVRICGALESEIALLEPEERLEFLADMGLSEPGLNRLIRAAYTLLDLITYFTAGVQEVRAWTIRRGTKAPGAAGVIHSDFERGFIKADCYASDDLFALGSEQAVKEKGLLRSEGKEYVVKDGDILFFKFNV
;
A
#
# COMPACT_ATOMS: atom_id res chain seq x y z
N MET A 1 -3.68 -5.30 -12.78
CA MET A 1 -4.09 -3.99 -12.21
C MET A 1 -3.01 -3.56 -11.24
N PRO A 2 -2.74 -2.24 -11.14
CA PRO A 2 -1.85 -1.72 -10.11
C PRO A 2 -2.40 -2.08 -8.73
N LEU A 3 -1.52 -2.34 -7.77
CA LEU A 3 -1.95 -2.54 -6.39
C LEU A 3 -2.31 -1.19 -5.79
N ASN A 4 -3.35 -1.18 -4.98
CA ASN A 4 -3.88 0.05 -4.40
C ASN A 4 -4.05 -0.04 -2.86
N CYS A 5 -4.14 1.11 -2.22
CA CYS A 5 -4.34 1.22 -0.78
C CYS A 5 -5.60 2.04 -0.46
N GLY A 6 -6.56 1.43 0.22
CA GLY A 6 -7.77 2.10 0.68
C GLY A 6 -7.51 2.88 1.97
N ILE A 7 -7.81 4.18 1.97
CA ILE A 7 -7.77 5.02 3.16
C ILE A 7 -9.12 4.92 3.86
N VAL A 8 -9.11 4.44 5.11
CA VAL A 8 -10.31 4.28 5.96
C VAL A 8 -10.14 5.06 7.25
N GLY A 9 -11.25 5.40 7.89
CA GLY A 9 -11.27 6.06 9.20
C GLY A 9 -12.67 6.52 9.54
N LEU A 10 -12.87 6.89 10.81
CA LEU A 10 -14.12 7.51 11.26
C LEU A 10 -14.30 8.90 10.61
N PRO A 11 -15.53 9.47 10.63
CA PRO A 11 -15.72 10.88 10.30
C PRO A 11 -14.82 11.79 11.15
N ASN A 12 -14.37 12.90 10.55
CA ASN A 12 -13.59 13.97 11.22
C ASN A 12 -12.21 13.57 11.77
N VAL A 13 -11.62 12.46 11.31
CA VAL A 13 -10.24 12.07 11.68
C VAL A 13 -9.14 12.70 10.81
N GLY A 14 -9.51 13.53 9.82
CA GLY A 14 -8.58 14.14 8.86
C GLY A 14 -8.28 13.29 7.61
N LYS A 15 -9.08 12.25 7.34
CA LYS A 15 -8.97 11.38 6.16
C LYS A 15 -8.95 12.17 4.84
N SER A 16 -9.95 13.01 4.61
CA SER A 16 -10.06 13.80 3.38
C SER A 16 -8.93 14.84 3.26
N THR A 17 -8.48 15.40 4.39
CA THR A 17 -7.33 16.31 4.44
C THR A 17 -6.06 15.61 3.95
N ILE A 18 -5.75 14.44 4.49
CA ILE A 18 -4.59 13.62 4.07
C ILE A 18 -4.71 13.19 2.61
N PHE A 19 -5.90 12.74 2.18
CA PHE A 19 -6.13 12.33 0.80
C PHE A 19 -6.00 13.48 -0.19
N ASN A 20 -6.53 14.66 0.15
CA ASN A 20 -6.38 15.85 -0.68
C ASN A 20 -4.91 16.26 -0.75
N ALA A 21 -4.16 16.22 0.35
CA ALA A 21 -2.73 16.51 0.33
C ALA A 21 -1.94 15.50 -0.53
N LEU A 22 -2.27 14.20 -0.46
CA LEU A 22 -1.72 13.16 -1.36
C LEU A 22 -1.99 13.47 -2.84
N THR A 23 -3.20 13.93 -3.15
CA THR A 23 -3.63 14.14 -4.54
C THR A 23 -3.28 15.52 -5.10
N SER A 24 -3.11 16.54 -4.27
CA SER A 24 -2.66 17.88 -4.68
C SER A 24 -1.19 17.90 -5.09
N ALA A 25 -0.39 16.96 -4.60
CA ALA A 25 0.96 16.71 -5.12
C ALA A 25 1.00 16.32 -6.62
N LYS A 26 -0.16 16.08 -7.26
CA LYS A 26 -0.33 15.69 -8.69
C LYS A 26 -0.17 16.82 -9.71
N ALA A 27 0.24 18.03 -9.38
CA ALA A 27 0.38 19.11 -10.38
C ALA A 27 1.39 18.79 -11.53
N GLN A 28 2.04 17.63 -11.56
CA GLN A 28 2.95 17.21 -12.63
C GLN A 28 2.74 15.79 -13.22
N ALA A 29 1.64 15.08 -12.94
CA ALA A 29 1.41 13.76 -13.54
C ALA A 29 0.19 13.76 -14.49
N ALA A 30 0.44 13.42 -15.77
CA ALA A 30 -0.50 13.52 -16.88
C ALA A 30 -1.83 12.75 -16.70
N ASN A 31 -2.86 13.27 -17.39
CA ASN A 31 -4.24 12.77 -17.45
C ASN A 31 -4.35 11.26 -17.69
N TYR A 32 -4.95 10.56 -16.73
CA TYR A 32 -5.54 9.23 -16.95
C TYR A 32 -7.07 9.37 -16.98
N PRO A 33 -7.74 9.01 -18.09
CA PRO A 33 -9.20 9.10 -18.21
C PRO A 33 -9.91 7.87 -17.62
N PHE A 34 -11.23 8.02 -17.40
CA PHE A 34 -12.24 7.06 -16.88
C PHE A 34 -12.34 7.00 -15.33
N CYS A 35 -13.50 6.95 -14.66
CA CYS A 35 -14.92 7.13 -15.01
C CYS A 35 -15.74 7.35 -13.69
N THR A 36 -16.93 7.93 -13.85
CA THR A 36 -18.17 7.93 -13.03
C THR A 36 -18.28 7.17 -11.68
N ILE A 37 -18.79 7.87 -10.64
CA ILE A 37 -19.37 7.36 -9.35
C ILE A 37 -18.48 6.38 -8.55
N ASP A 38 -17.17 6.39 -8.78
CA ASP A 38 -16.19 5.59 -8.03
C ASP A 38 -15.65 6.38 -6.82
N PRO A 39 -15.17 5.69 -5.75
CA PRO A 39 -14.46 6.34 -4.65
C PRO A 39 -13.31 7.21 -5.20
N ASN A 40 -12.97 8.31 -4.51
CA ASN A 40 -11.96 9.22 -5.03
C ASN A 40 -10.61 8.49 -5.13
N THR A 41 -10.07 8.38 -6.34
CA THR A 41 -8.80 7.71 -6.61
C THR A 41 -7.65 8.71 -6.81
N GLY A 42 -6.59 8.51 -6.04
CA GLY A 42 -5.36 9.27 -6.06
C GLY A 42 -4.17 8.45 -6.56
N VAL A 43 -3.64 8.72 -7.75
CA VAL A 43 -2.35 8.18 -8.19
C VAL A 43 -1.23 9.10 -7.73
N VAL A 44 -0.29 8.60 -6.95
CA VAL A 44 0.84 9.37 -6.40
C VAL A 44 2.17 8.76 -6.83
N SER A 45 3.17 9.60 -7.08
CA SER A 45 4.53 9.14 -7.35
C SER A 45 5.18 8.58 -6.09
N VAL A 46 5.86 7.45 -6.21
CA VAL A 46 6.60 6.87 -5.09
C VAL A 46 7.94 7.60 -4.95
N PRO A 47 8.22 8.25 -3.81
CA PRO A 47 9.46 8.98 -3.62
C PRO A 47 10.63 8.01 -3.45
N ASP A 48 11.57 8.03 -4.40
CA ASP A 48 12.76 7.19 -4.42
C ASP A 48 13.98 7.99 -4.89
N GLU A 49 14.91 8.25 -3.98
CA GLU A 49 16.14 9.00 -4.26
C GLU A 49 17.05 8.31 -5.27
N ARG A 50 16.96 6.97 -5.40
CA ARG A 50 17.79 6.19 -6.32
C ARG A 50 17.52 6.62 -7.75
N LEU A 51 16.29 7.00 -8.06
CA LEU A 51 15.90 7.45 -9.39
C LEU A 51 16.71 8.68 -9.84
N GLN A 52 16.80 9.69 -8.97
CA GLN A 52 17.58 10.90 -9.26
C GLN A 52 19.08 10.60 -9.31
N LYS A 53 19.61 9.80 -8.37
CA LYS A 53 21.03 9.41 -8.35
C LYS A 53 21.44 8.65 -9.63
N ILE A 54 20.56 7.81 -10.18
CA ILE A 54 20.78 7.14 -11.48
C ILE A 54 20.79 8.18 -12.61
N ALA A 55 19.85 9.12 -12.59
CA ALA A 55 19.75 10.17 -13.59
C ALA A 55 20.97 11.09 -13.62
N ASP A 56 21.56 11.40 -12.47
CA ASP A 56 22.76 12.25 -12.37
C ASP A 56 23.99 11.58 -13.02
N LEU A 57 24.04 10.24 -13.04
CA LEU A 57 25.14 9.47 -13.63
C LEU A 57 24.93 9.15 -15.12
N ILE A 58 23.69 8.93 -15.55
CA ILE A 58 23.36 8.49 -16.93
C ILE A 58 22.89 9.65 -17.81
N VAL A 59 22.36 10.72 -17.21
CA VAL A 59 21.86 11.95 -17.88
C VAL A 59 20.79 11.64 -18.94
N PRO A 60 19.60 11.16 -18.54
CA PRO A 60 18.52 10.85 -19.47
C PRO A 60 17.79 12.10 -19.98
N LYS A 61 17.06 11.97 -21.09
CA LYS A 61 16.11 12.99 -21.55
C LYS A 61 14.80 13.03 -20.77
N SER A 62 14.45 11.93 -20.10
CA SER A 62 13.19 11.75 -19.38
C SER A 62 13.43 10.99 -18.08
N LEU A 63 12.79 11.41 -17.00
CA LEU A 63 12.81 10.76 -15.70
C LEU A 63 11.39 10.37 -15.30
N VAL A 64 11.12 9.08 -15.14
CA VAL A 64 9.77 8.56 -14.90
C VAL A 64 9.72 7.79 -13.58
N PRO A 65 9.15 8.37 -12.50
CA PRO A 65 8.94 7.64 -11.26
C PRO A 65 7.86 6.59 -11.41
N THR A 66 7.88 5.60 -10.51
CA THR A 66 6.76 4.67 -10.40
C THR A 66 5.64 5.31 -9.58
N THR A 67 4.43 4.77 -9.70
CA THR A 67 3.25 5.33 -9.05
C THR A 67 2.53 4.27 -8.23
N MET A 68 1.78 4.75 -7.24
CA MET A 68 0.91 3.94 -6.40
C MET A 68 -0.47 4.58 -6.32
N GLU A 69 -1.51 3.76 -6.20
CA GLU A 69 -2.89 4.21 -6.13
C GLU A 69 -3.39 4.20 -4.69
N PHE A 70 -3.93 5.33 -4.24
CA PHE A 70 -4.68 5.48 -3.00
C PHE A 70 -6.15 5.71 -3.32
N ILE A 71 -7.03 5.09 -2.55
CA ILE A 71 -8.47 5.18 -2.75
C ILE A 71 -9.08 5.75 -1.47
N ASP A 72 -9.76 6.89 -1.56
CA ASP A 72 -10.48 7.47 -0.43
C ASP A 72 -11.79 6.70 -0.22
N ILE A 73 -11.83 5.86 0.81
CA ILE A 73 -13.06 5.18 1.21
C ILE A 73 -13.84 6.14 2.10
N ALA A 74 -15.13 6.38 1.81
CA ALA A 74 -15.89 7.30 2.64
C ALA A 74 -15.98 6.82 4.10
N GLY A 75 -16.21 7.79 5.01
CA GLY A 75 -16.13 7.55 6.46
C GLY A 75 -17.05 6.42 6.91
N LEU A 76 -16.44 5.40 7.51
CA LEU A 76 -17.18 4.27 8.08
C LEU A 76 -17.72 4.70 9.45
N VAL A 77 -18.98 4.39 9.73
CA VAL A 77 -19.59 4.59 11.05
C VAL A 77 -20.04 3.25 11.60
N ALA A 78 -20.23 3.17 12.92
CA ALA A 78 -20.77 1.98 13.57
C ALA A 78 -22.10 1.53 12.91
N GLY A 79 -22.25 0.23 12.71
CA GLY A 79 -23.42 -0.39 12.07
C GLY A 79 -23.30 -0.61 10.56
N ALA A 80 -22.17 -0.33 9.92
CA ALA A 80 -21.97 -0.54 8.48
C ALA A 80 -22.18 -2.00 8.03
N SER A 81 -21.90 -2.97 8.91
CA SER A 81 -22.07 -4.41 8.68
C SER A 81 -23.52 -4.91 8.79
N LYS A 82 -24.45 -4.12 9.36
CA LYS A 82 -25.84 -4.54 9.60
C LYS A 82 -26.74 -4.51 8.35
N GLY A 83 -26.19 -4.12 7.20
CA GLY A 83 -26.87 -4.26 5.90
C GLY A 83 -27.94 -3.22 5.58
N GLU A 84 -28.17 -2.24 6.47
CA GLU A 84 -29.07 -1.11 6.23
C GLU A 84 -28.27 0.10 5.69
N GLY A 85 -28.44 0.44 4.41
CA GLY A 85 -27.93 1.69 3.84
C GLY A 85 -26.54 1.64 3.17
N LEU A 86 -25.83 2.77 3.22
CA LEU A 86 -24.56 3.03 2.52
C LEU A 86 -23.36 2.19 3.04
N GLY A 87 -23.47 1.59 4.23
CA GLY A 87 -22.41 0.80 4.87
C GLY A 87 -21.87 -0.37 4.02
N ASN A 88 -22.77 -1.11 3.37
CA ASN A 88 -22.40 -2.22 2.50
C ASN A 88 -21.65 -1.76 1.24
N GLN A 89 -21.94 -0.56 0.72
CA GLN A 89 -21.22 -0.02 -0.43
C GLN A 89 -19.78 0.31 -0.04
N PHE A 90 -19.56 0.90 1.15
CA PHE A 90 -18.21 1.16 1.67
C PHE A 90 -17.40 -0.11 1.88
N LEU A 91 -17.99 -1.15 2.48
CA LEU A 91 -17.34 -2.45 2.63
C LEU A 91 -16.98 -3.06 1.26
N GLY A 92 -17.83 -2.88 0.24
CA GLY A 92 -17.54 -3.26 -1.14
C GLY A 92 -16.31 -2.54 -1.72
N HIS A 93 -16.19 -1.23 -1.51
CA HIS A 93 -15.00 -0.48 -1.93
C HIS A 93 -13.74 -0.92 -1.19
N ILE A 94 -13.82 -1.19 0.12
CA ILE A 94 -12.66 -1.73 0.87
C ILE A 94 -12.28 -3.11 0.33
N ARG A 95 -13.24 -4.00 0.02
CA ARG A 95 -12.96 -5.32 -0.56
C ARG A 95 -12.17 -5.24 -1.86
N ALA A 96 -12.43 -4.22 -2.68
CA ALA A 96 -11.73 -3.97 -3.95
C ALA A 96 -10.28 -3.47 -3.78
N THR A 97 -9.85 -3.14 -2.56
CA THR A 97 -8.49 -2.64 -2.31
C THR A 97 -7.47 -3.76 -2.06
N ASP A 98 -6.16 -3.51 -2.14
CA ASP A 98 -5.15 -4.52 -1.77
C ASP A 98 -4.63 -4.38 -0.34
N ALA A 99 -4.64 -3.16 0.22
CA ALA A 99 -4.20 -2.85 1.58
C ALA A 99 -5.04 -1.73 2.21
N ILE A 100 -4.98 -1.62 3.54
CA ILE A 100 -5.74 -0.62 4.31
C ILE A 100 -4.80 0.36 5.01
N ALA A 101 -4.97 1.66 4.75
CA ALA A 101 -4.40 2.75 5.53
C ALA A 101 -5.48 3.31 6.47
N HIS A 102 -5.42 2.96 7.75
CA HIS A 102 -6.42 3.33 8.73
C HIS A 102 -6.02 4.63 9.44
N VAL A 103 -6.67 5.73 9.10
CA VAL A 103 -6.48 7.05 9.71
C VAL A 103 -7.14 7.10 11.08
N VAL A 104 -6.35 7.41 12.10
CA VAL A 104 -6.78 7.47 13.50
C VAL A 104 -6.47 8.87 14.03
N ARG A 105 -7.47 9.54 14.61
CA ARG A 105 -7.30 10.88 15.21
C ARG A 105 -6.49 10.76 16.48
N CYS A 106 -5.36 11.46 16.52
CA CYS A 106 -4.44 11.54 17.66
C CYS A 106 -4.15 12.99 18.05
N PHE A 107 -5.09 13.90 17.82
CA PHE A 107 -5.01 15.32 18.22
C PHE A 107 -6.34 15.77 18.83
N GLU A 108 -6.25 16.69 19.78
CA GLU A 108 -7.40 17.39 20.37
C GLU A 108 -7.58 18.71 19.63
N ASP A 109 -8.84 19.05 19.33
CA ASP A 109 -9.21 20.30 18.67
C ASP A 109 -10.67 20.60 19.00
N ASP A 110 -10.91 21.72 19.68
CA ASP A 110 -12.22 22.17 20.15
C ASP A 110 -13.18 22.53 18.99
N GLU A 111 -12.64 22.84 17.80
CA GLU A 111 -13.43 23.15 16.61
C GLU A 111 -13.87 21.88 15.86
N VAL A 112 -13.25 20.72 16.15
CA VAL A 112 -13.51 19.45 15.45
C VAL A 112 -14.30 18.49 16.33
N ILE A 113 -15.61 18.41 16.06
CA ILE A 113 -16.52 17.54 16.81
C ILE A 113 -16.19 16.05 16.59
N HIS A 114 -15.94 15.34 17.69
CA HIS A 114 -15.76 13.90 17.71
C HIS A 114 -17.12 13.17 17.76
N VAL A 115 -17.27 12.10 16.97
CA VAL A 115 -18.54 11.35 16.86
C VAL A 115 -19.00 10.77 18.20
N ALA A 116 -18.04 10.41 19.06
CA ALA A 116 -18.30 9.84 20.39
C ALA A 116 -18.18 10.86 21.56
N GLY A 117 -18.03 12.16 21.26
CA GLY A 117 -17.95 13.22 22.28
C GLY A 117 -16.58 13.43 22.95
N GLY A 118 -15.57 12.64 22.60
CA GLY A 118 -14.16 12.84 22.99
C GLY A 118 -13.22 11.94 22.19
N VAL A 119 -11.95 12.35 22.06
CA VAL A 119 -10.95 11.65 21.24
C VAL A 119 -10.43 10.42 21.98
N ASN A 120 -10.67 9.24 21.41
CA ASN A 120 -10.13 7.98 21.92
C ASN A 120 -9.67 7.08 20.76
N PRO A 121 -8.38 7.15 20.38
CA PRO A 121 -7.83 6.42 19.24
C PRO A 121 -8.10 4.92 19.28
N LEU A 122 -8.02 4.31 20.47
CA LEU A 122 -8.22 2.86 20.62
C LEU A 122 -9.67 2.47 20.40
N SER A 123 -10.60 3.25 20.93
CA SER A 123 -12.03 3.04 20.70
C SER A 123 -12.36 3.22 19.21
N ASP A 124 -11.79 4.22 18.56
CA ASP A 124 -12.02 4.48 17.13
C ASP A 124 -11.50 3.34 16.25
N MET A 125 -10.31 2.84 16.58
CA MET A 125 -9.72 1.66 15.95
C MET A 125 -10.62 0.44 16.11
N ASP A 126 -11.11 0.19 17.32
CA ASP A 126 -11.96 -0.95 17.64
C ASP A 126 -13.32 -0.88 16.91
N VAL A 127 -13.91 0.32 16.74
CA VAL A 127 -15.14 0.50 15.95
C VAL A 127 -14.94 0.03 14.51
N ILE A 128 -13.92 0.55 13.82
CA ILE A 128 -13.65 0.17 12.43
C ILE A 128 -13.33 -1.32 12.34
N ASN A 129 -12.39 -1.82 13.16
CA ASN A 129 -11.97 -3.21 13.12
C ASN A 129 -13.14 -4.17 13.38
N THR A 130 -14.05 -3.83 14.29
CA THR A 130 -15.26 -4.62 14.56
C THR A 130 -16.17 -4.69 13.35
N GLU A 131 -16.41 -3.59 12.64
CA GLU A 131 -17.25 -3.60 11.43
C GLU A 131 -16.63 -4.45 10.31
N LEU A 132 -15.31 -4.39 10.13
CA LEU A 132 -14.61 -5.23 9.14
C LEU A 132 -14.68 -6.72 9.51
N LEU A 133 -14.52 -7.05 10.80
CA LEU A 133 -14.66 -8.40 11.32
C LEU A 133 -16.07 -8.96 11.11
N LEU A 134 -17.10 -8.19 11.44
CA LEU A 134 -18.49 -8.61 11.28
C LEU A 134 -18.85 -8.84 9.80
N ALA A 135 -18.35 -8.00 8.89
CA ALA A 135 -18.56 -8.16 7.47
C ALA A 135 -17.92 -9.45 6.91
N ASP A 136 -16.73 -9.80 7.39
CA ASP A 136 -16.06 -11.05 7.01
C ASP A 136 -16.67 -12.27 7.71
N LEU A 137 -17.11 -12.15 8.95
CA LEU A 137 -17.82 -13.20 9.67
C LEU A 137 -19.06 -13.65 8.90
N ASP A 138 -19.92 -12.70 8.50
CA ASP A 138 -21.10 -12.98 7.68
C ASP A 138 -20.73 -13.65 6.33
N THR A 139 -19.62 -13.22 5.71
CA THR A 139 -19.13 -13.80 4.46
C THR A 139 -18.71 -15.26 4.65
N VAL A 140 -17.91 -15.55 5.69
CA VAL A 140 -17.40 -16.88 6.00
C VAL A 140 -18.55 -17.81 6.42
N GLU A 141 -19.48 -17.37 7.26
CA GLU A 141 -20.64 -18.15 7.69
C GLU A 141 -21.55 -18.56 6.53
N LYS A 142 -21.86 -17.61 5.63
CA LYS A 142 -22.65 -17.88 4.43
C LYS A 142 -21.95 -18.84 3.48
N ARG A 143 -20.63 -18.68 3.29
CA ARG A 143 -19.84 -19.59 2.45
C ARG A 143 -19.80 -20.99 3.05
N ARG A 144 -19.50 -21.10 4.34
CA ARG A 144 -19.43 -22.35 5.09
C ARG A 144 -20.73 -23.14 5.01
N THR A 145 -21.87 -22.50 5.23
CA THR A 145 -23.20 -23.15 5.15
C THR A 145 -23.46 -23.77 3.78
N ARG A 146 -23.00 -23.12 2.69
CA ARG A 146 -23.12 -23.64 1.32
C ARG A 146 -22.15 -24.80 1.07
N THR A 147 -20.89 -24.63 1.47
CA THR A 147 -19.82 -25.62 1.28
C THR A 147 -20.07 -26.89 2.11
N GLU A 148 -20.67 -26.79 3.30
CA GLU A 148 -21.00 -27.94 4.15
C GLU A 148 -21.93 -28.95 3.43
N ARG A 149 -22.89 -28.46 2.63
CA ARG A 149 -23.78 -29.34 1.86
C ARG A 149 -23.01 -30.11 0.77
N ALA A 150 -22.05 -29.46 0.12
CA ALA A 150 -21.22 -30.06 -0.93
C ALA A 150 -20.14 -31.01 -0.37
N ALA A 151 -19.61 -30.72 0.83
CA ALA A 151 -18.63 -31.58 1.50
C ALA A 151 -19.23 -32.93 1.93
N LYS A 152 -20.53 -32.97 2.25
CA LYS A 152 -21.28 -34.21 2.55
C LYS A 152 -21.33 -35.18 1.36
N SER A 153 -21.24 -34.70 0.12
CA SER A 153 -21.16 -35.52 -1.09
C SER A 153 -19.75 -36.05 -1.43
N GLN A 154 -18.82 -36.06 -0.47
CA GLN A 154 -17.42 -36.53 -0.62
C GLN A 154 -16.56 -35.76 -1.63
N ASP A 155 -16.93 -34.53 -2.02
CA ASP A 155 -16.07 -33.67 -2.83
C ASP A 155 -14.82 -33.24 -2.03
N ALA A 156 -13.64 -33.63 -2.51
CA ALA A 156 -12.36 -33.32 -1.89
C ALA A 156 -12.08 -31.80 -1.83
N LYS A 157 -12.50 -31.03 -2.84
CA LYS A 157 -12.31 -29.57 -2.85
C LYS A 157 -13.19 -28.89 -1.81
N ALA A 158 -14.45 -29.31 -1.71
CA ALA A 158 -15.37 -28.79 -0.71
C ALA A 158 -14.92 -29.10 0.72
N LYS A 159 -14.30 -30.26 0.96
CA LYS A 159 -13.71 -30.59 2.28
C LYS A 159 -12.53 -29.69 2.63
N ALA A 160 -11.59 -29.50 1.71
CA ALA A 160 -10.45 -28.61 1.91
C ALA A 160 -10.90 -27.16 2.16
N GLU A 161 -11.90 -26.67 1.41
CA GLU A 161 -12.48 -25.36 1.64
C GLU A 161 -13.16 -25.26 3.02
N LEU A 162 -13.89 -26.30 3.44
CA LEU A 162 -14.56 -26.31 4.73
C LEU A 162 -13.57 -26.21 5.91
N GLU A 163 -12.43 -26.90 5.84
CA GLU A 163 -11.36 -26.81 6.85
C GLU A 163 -10.79 -25.38 6.96
N VAL A 164 -10.58 -24.71 5.82
CA VAL A 164 -10.14 -23.31 5.80
C VAL A 164 -11.21 -22.38 6.40
N LEU A 165 -12.47 -22.59 6.04
CA LEU A 165 -13.59 -21.80 6.57
C LEU A 165 -13.76 -21.98 8.08
N ASP A 166 -13.57 -23.20 8.60
CA ASP A 166 -13.64 -23.47 10.05
C ASP A 166 -12.53 -22.74 10.81
N LYS A 167 -11.28 -22.77 10.32
CA LYS A 167 -10.16 -22.01 10.92
C LYS A 167 -10.41 -20.50 10.93
N LEU A 168 -10.90 -19.97 9.82
CA LEU A 168 -11.23 -18.54 9.69
C LEU A 168 -12.38 -18.16 10.62
N LEU A 169 -13.41 -18.99 10.70
CA LEU A 169 -14.58 -18.76 11.54
C LEU A 169 -14.23 -18.76 13.04
N GLU A 170 -13.33 -19.65 13.47
CA GLU A 170 -12.82 -19.67 14.85
C GLU A 170 -12.14 -18.34 15.22
N ALA A 171 -11.27 -17.83 14.34
CA ALA A 171 -10.57 -16.57 14.58
C ALA A 171 -11.53 -15.37 14.59
N LEU A 172 -12.44 -15.28 13.61
CA LEU A 172 -13.38 -14.17 13.50
C LEU A 172 -14.35 -14.13 14.69
N ASN A 173 -14.84 -15.28 15.18
CA ASN A 173 -15.67 -15.35 16.39
C ASN A 173 -14.91 -14.93 17.67
N ALA A 174 -13.59 -15.15 17.71
CA ALA A 174 -12.74 -14.67 18.79
C ALA A 174 -12.34 -13.20 18.65
N GLY A 175 -12.89 -12.46 17.68
CA GLY A 175 -12.55 -11.06 17.42
C GLY A 175 -11.17 -10.86 16.78
N ARG A 176 -10.58 -11.91 16.20
CA ARG A 176 -9.26 -11.86 15.55
C ARG A 176 -9.40 -11.77 14.04
N PRO A 177 -8.65 -10.87 13.36
CA PRO A 177 -8.76 -10.69 11.91
C PRO A 177 -8.18 -11.88 11.15
N ALA A 178 -8.73 -12.15 9.95
CA ALA A 178 -8.34 -13.30 9.14
C ALA A 178 -6.83 -13.36 8.82
N ARG A 179 -6.15 -12.21 8.74
CA ARG A 179 -4.69 -12.13 8.51
C ARG A 179 -3.84 -12.77 9.61
N THR A 180 -4.41 -13.01 10.80
CA THR A 180 -3.73 -13.64 11.94
C THR A 180 -3.83 -15.17 11.93
N VAL A 181 -4.59 -15.74 10.99
CA VAL A 181 -4.78 -17.19 10.89
C VAL A 181 -3.61 -17.80 10.13
N GLU A 182 -2.95 -18.77 10.76
CA GLU A 182 -1.90 -19.54 10.10
C GLU A 182 -2.52 -20.54 9.11
N LEU A 183 -2.18 -20.37 7.83
CA LEU A 183 -2.67 -21.17 6.72
C LEU A 183 -1.49 -21.70 5.89
N THR A 184 -1.60 -22.94 5.38
CA THR A 184 -0.63 -23.50 4.43
C THR A 184 -0.66 -22.75 3.09
N PRO A 185 0.34 -22.90 2.20
CA PRO A 185 0.31 -22.29 0.87
C PRO A 185 -0.96 -22.62 0.07
N GLU A 186 -1.44 -23.85 0.15
CA GLU A 186 -2.65 -24.32 -0.51
C GLU A 186 -3.92 -23.69 0.11
N GLU A 187 -3.97 -23.63 1.44
CA GLU A 187 -5.07 -23.00 2.18
C GLU A 187 -5.17 -21.49 1.90
N LYS A 188 -4.02 -20.81 1.75
CA LYS A 188 -3.97 -19.40 1.37
C LYS A 188 -4.59 -19.14 0.00
N LEU A 189 -4.46 -20.07 -0.95
CA LEU A 189 -5.10 -19.95 -2.26
C LEU A 189 -6.63 -20.01 -2.12
N ILE A 190 -7.15 -20.89 -1.27
CA ILE A 190 -8.58 -21.00 -0.99
C ILE A 190 -9.09 -19.74 -0.27
N ALA A 191 -8.40 -19.31 0.78
CA ALA A 191 -8.78 -18.12 1.55
C ALA A 191 -8.79 -16.85 0.68
N ARG A 192 -7.92 -16.77 -0.34
CA ARG A 192 -7.88 -15.65 -1.27
C ARG A 192 -9.16 -15.51 -2.11
N GLU A 193 -9.85 -16.61 -2.41
CA GLU A 193 -11.12 -16.59 -3.17
C GLU A 193 -12.30 -16.02 -2.37
N LEU A 194 -12.14 -15.87 -1.04
CA LEU A 194 -13.16 -15.30 -0.16
C LEU A 194 -13.15 -13.76 -0.16
N PHE A 195 -12.09 -13.13 -0.67
CA PHE A 195 -11.91 -11.66 -0.69
C PHE A 195 -12.19 -11.00 0.67
N LEU A 196 -11.71 -11.62 1.75
CA LEU A 196 -11.88 -11.12 3.12
C LEU A 196 -11.15 -9.79 3.30
N ILE A 197 -11.82 -8.84 3.97
CA ILE A 197 -11.27 -7.51 4.26
C ILE A 197 -10.15 -7.62 5.29
N THR A 198 -10.40 -8.36 6.37
CA THR A 198 -9.50 -8.55 7.51
C THR A 198 -8.31 -9.45 7.20
N ALA A 199 -8.23 -10.02 5.99
CA ALA A 199 -7.06 -10.71 5.47
C ALA A 199 -6.03 -9.76 4.83
N LYS A 200 -6.45 -8.53 4.46
CA LYS A 200 -5.57 -7.53 3.86
C LYS A 200 -4.52 -7.06 4.87
N PRO A 201 -3.30 -6.68 4.44
CA PRO A 201 -2.37 -6.00 5.31
C PRO A 201 -2.88 -4.58 5.66
N GLN A 202 -2.52 -4.06 6.83
CA GLN A 202 -2.97 -2.76 7.33
C GLN A 202 -1.83 -1.98 7.98
N LEU A 203 -1.85 -0.67 7.76
CA LEU A 203 -1.05 0.31 8.47
C LEU A 203 -1.98 1.31 9.16
N TYR A 204 -1.57 1.80 10.32
CA TYR A 204 -2.23 2.90 11.02
C TYR A 204 -1.58 4.23 10.65
N VAL A 205 -2.41 5.20 10.28
CA VAL A 205 -2.01 6.58 10.04
C VAL A 205 -2.45 7.41 11.23
N ALA A 206 -1.55 7.60 12.19
CA ALA A 206 -1.82 8.40 13.37
C ALA A 206 -1.76 9.89 12.99
N ASN A 207 -2.93 10.48 12.78
CA ASN A 207 -3.05 11.90 12.43
C ASN A 207 -2.90 12.74 13.71
N VAL A 208 -1.89 13.60 13.76
CA VAL A 208 -1.50 14.39 14.93
C VAL A 208 -1.50 15.88 14.65
N ASP A 209 -1.40 16.68 15.70
CA ASP A 209 -1.01 18.09 15.60
C ASP A 209 0.49 18.22 15.25
N GLU A 210 0.91 19.43 14.93
CA GLU A 210 2.28 19.75 14.56
C GLU A 210 3.28 19.42 15.68
N ALA A 211 2.94 19.76 16.93
CA ALA A 211 3.81 19.57 18.09
C ALA A 211 4.12 18.09 18.36
N ALA A 212 3.17 17.20 18.09
CA ALA A 212 3.30 15.76 18.27
C ALA A 212 3.89 15.04 17.04
N LEU A 213 4.20 15.73 15.94
CA LEU A 213 4.74 15.08 14.73
C LEU A 213 6.09 14.40 14.98
N ALA A 214 7.01 15.07 15.68
CA ALA A 214 8.35 14.55 15.95
C ALA A 214 8.35 13.51 17.08
N ASN A 215 7.74 13.85 18.23
CA ASN A 215 7.87 13.05 19.46
C ASN A 215 6.64 12.20 19.80
N GLY A 216 5.52 12.41 19.08
CA GLY A 216 4.24 11.81 19.44
C GLY A 216 3.61 12.45 20.67
N ASN A 217 2.48 11.90 21.08
CA ASN A 217 1.75 12.24 22.29
C ASN A 217 1.15 10.97 22.93
N ALA A 218 0.31 11.13 23.96
CA ALA A 218 -0.31 10.00 24.65
C ALA A 218 -1.17 9.14 23.71
N HIS A 219 -1.85 9.77 22.74
CA HIS A 219 -2.67 9.08 21.74
C HIS A 219 -1.82 8.24 20.80
N THR A 220 -0.75 8.80 20.22
CA THR A 220 0.13 8.03 19.33
C THR A 220 0.83 6.88 20.06
N ALA A 221 1.23 7.07 21.33
CA ALA A 221 1.83 6.01 22.12
C ALA A 221 0.87 4.83 22.34
N ALA A 222 -0.43 5.10 22.53
CA ALA A 222 -1.45 4.07 22.63
C ALA A 222 -1.63 3.31 21.31
N VAL A 223 -1.72 4.04 20.18
CA VAL A 223 -1.84 3.45 18.83
C VAL A 223 -0.62 2.58 18.51
N GLU A 224 0.59 3.05 18.79
CA GLU A 224 1.84 2.32 18.55
C GLU A 224 1.95 1.04 19.37
N LYS A 225 1.52 1.09 20.63
CA LYS A 225 1.45 -0.10 21.47
C LYS A 225 0.51 -1.14 20.86
N ARG A 226 -0.72 -0.74 20.49
CA ARG A 226 -1.70 -1.66 19.89
C ARG A 226 -1.20 -2.21 18.55
N ALA A 227 -0.66 -1.35 17.69
CA ALA A 227 -0.13 -1.77 16.39
C ALA A 227 1.00 -2.80 16.53
N LYS A 228 1.87 -2.63 17.53
CA LYS A 228 2.92 -3.62 17.83
C LYS A 228 2.36 -4.98 18.26
N GLU A 229 1.30 -4.99 19.07
CA GLU A 229 0.61 -6.23 19.48
C GLU A 229 -0.04 -6.94 18.27
N GLU A 230 -0.51 -6.17 17.28
CA GLU A 230 -1.16 -6.68 16.07
C GLU A 230 -0.16 -6.96 14.92
N GLY A 231 1.11 -6.61 15.06
CA GLY A 231 2.11 -6.69 13.99
C GLY A 231 1.87 -5.68 12.84
N ALA A 232 1.13 -4.60 13.10
CA ALA A 232 0.83 -3.54 12.14
C ALA A 232 1.87 -2.41 12.20
N GLN A 233 2.06 -1.72 11.07
CA GLN A 233 2.91 -0.54 10.99
C GLN A 233 2.13 0.72 11.41
N VAL A 234 2.84 1.73 11.92
CA VAL A 234 2.28 3.05 12.25
C VAL A 234 3.08 4.14 11.55
N VAL A 235 2.39 5.08 10.93
CA VAL A 235 2.97 6.32 10.41
C VAL A 235 2.29 7.49 11.10
N ARG A 236 3.09 8.37 11.72
CA ARG A 236 2.60 9.64 12.26
C ARG A 236 2.59 10.69 11.16
N ILE A 237 1.49 11.41 11.03
CA ILE A 237 1.33 12.47 10.03
C ILE A 237 0.57 13.64 10.64
N CYS A 238 0.87 14.87 10.23
CA CYS A 238 0.03 16.02 10.57
C CYS A 238 -0.73 16.43 9.30
N GLY A 239 -1.97 15.97 9.14
CA GLY A 239 -2.74 16.20 7.91
C GLY A 239 -2.91 17.68 7.56
N ALA A 240 -3.07 18.53 8.59
CA ALA A 240 -3.14 19.98 8.42
C ALA A 240 -1.85 20.53 7.79
N LEU A 241 -0.71 20.17 8.38
CA LEU A 241 0.60 20.58 7.89
C LEU A 241 0.87 20.10 6.47
N GLU A 242 0.57 18.83 6.16
CA GLU A 242 0.77 18.29 4.81
C GLU A 242 -0.10 19.02 3.76
N SER A 243 -1.26 19.53 4.16
CA SER A 243 -2.13 20.31 3.28
C SER A 243 -1.54 21.68 2.97
N GLU A 244 -0.89 22.32 3.95
CA GLU A 244 -0.14 23.56 3.74
C GLU A 244 1.06 23.33 2.82
N ILE A 245 1.87 22.30 3.10
CA ILE A 245 3.03 21.89 2.29
C ILE A 245 2.63 21.63 0.83
N ALA A 246 1.46 21.03 0.61
CA ALA A 246 0.96 20.73 -0.73
C ALA A 246 0.59 21.96 -1.55
N LEU A 247 0.35 23.11 -0.91
CA LEU A 247 0.04 24.39 -1.57
C LEU A 247 1.29 25.24 -1.84
N LEU A 248 2.43 24.90 -1.24
CA LEU A 248 3.70 25.60 -1.44
C LEU A 248 4.37 25.19 -2.75
N GLU A 249 5.02 26.18 -3.37
CA GLU A 249 5.92 25.96 -4.50
C GLU A 249 7.16 25.16 -4.07
N PRO A 250 7.85 24.45 -4.99
CA PRO A 250 8.97 23.57 -4.64
C PRO A 250 10.11 24.24 -3.87
N GLU A 251 10.39 25.52 -4.17
CA GLU A 251 11.45 26.30 -3.54
C GLU A 251 11.10 26.67 -2.09
N GLU A 252 9.88 27.17 -1.86
CA GLU A 252 9.36 27.53 -0.54
C GLU A 252 9.19 26.29 0.35
N ARG A 253 8.86 25.14 -0.26
CA ARG A 253 8.67 23.88 0.46
C ARG A 253 9.94 23.44 1.21
N LEU A 254 11.11 23.58 0.61
CA LEU A 254 12.36 23.14 1.22
C LEU A 254 12.73 24.01 2.42
N GLU A 255 12.53 25.33 2.31
CA GLU A 255 12.74 26.26 3.42
C GLU A 255 11.77 25.97 4.57
N PHE A 256 10.48 25.80 4.24
CA PHE A 256 9.45 25.47 5.22
C PHE A 256 9.75 24.17 5.98
N LEU A 257 10.12 23.10 5.27
CA LEU A 257 10.50 21.83 5.91
C LEU A 257 11.71 21.99 6.84
N ALA A 258 12.72 22.75 6.42
CA ALA A 258 13.92 22.99 7.21
C ALA A 258 13.63 23.77 8.50
N ASP A 259 12.79 24.80 8.44
CA ASP A 259 12.36 25.59 9.61
C ASP A 259 11.63 24.74 10.66
N MET A 260 10.92 23.71 10.20
CA MET A 260 10.23 22.74 11.06
C MET A 260 11.11 21.58 11.53
N GLY A 261 12.38 21.53 11.11
CA GLY A 261 13.29 20.42 11.42
C GLY A 261 12.91 19.11 10.74
N LEU A 262 12.17 19.17 9.62
CA LEU A 262 11.78 18.02 8.82
C LEU A 262 12.69 17.91 7.60
N SER A 263 13.17 16.70 7.31
CA SER A 263 13.98 16.44 6.10
C SER A 263 13.12 16.13 4.87
N GLU A 264 11.85 15.78 5.06
CA GLU A 264 10.92 15.43 4.00
C GLU A 264 9.45 15.54 4.46
N PRO A 265 8.49 15.68 3.53
CA PRO A 265 7.06 15.61 3.85
C PRO A 265 6.68 14.28 4.51
N GLY A 266 5.74 14.31 5.45
CA GLY A 266 5.17 13.12 6.08
C GLY A 266 4.42 12.22 5.10
N LEU A 267 3.85 12.78 4.03
CA LEU A 267 3.24 12.00 2.97
C LEU A 267 4.22 11.07 2.25
N ASN A 268 5.50 11.44 2.12
CA ASN A 268 6.51 10.55 1.53
C ASN A 268 6.70 9.28 2.37
N ARG A 269 6.69 9.43 3.70
CA ARG A 269 6.77 8.32 4.64
C ARG A 269 5.54 7.43 4.54
N LEU A 270 4.34 8.00 4.42
CA LEU A 270 3.10 7.26 4.21
C LEU A 270 3.13 6.44 2.91
N ILE A 271 3.56 7.05 1.79
CA ILE A 271 3.64 6.37 0.49
C ILE A 271 4.61 5.20 0.54
N ARG A 272 5.82 5.39 1.11
CA ARG A 272 6.80 4.29 1.25
C ARG A 272 6.33 3.19 2.19
N ALA A 273 5.65 3.54 3.28
CA ALA A 273 5.07 2.56 4.19
C ALA A 273 3.99 1.72 3.49
N ALA A 274 3.09 2.36 2.72
CA ALA A 274 2.06 1.65 1.96
C ALA A 274 2.64 0.78 0.83
N TYR A 275 3.68 1.26 0.16
CA TYR A 275 4.42 0.50 -0.86
C TYR A 275 5.06 -0.77 -0.26
N THR A 276 5.69 -0.63 0.91
CA THR A 276 6.25 -1.74 1.67
C THR A 276 5.17 -2.69 2.18
N LEU A 277 4.03 -2.16 2.63
CA LEU A 277 2.88 -2.94 3.12
C LEU A 277 2.32 -3.89 2.04
N LEU A 278 2.38 -3.48 0.77
CA LEU A 278 1.97 -4.27 -0.38
C LEU A 278 3.06 -5.23 -0.89
N ASP A 279 4.20 -5.32 -0.19
CA ASP A 279 5.38 -6.09 -0.56
C ASP A 279 5.86 -5.78 -1.99
N LEU A 280 5.84 -4.50 -2.33
CA LEU A 280 6.34 -3.97 -3.60
C LEU A 280 7.82 -3.63 -3.51
N ILE A 281 8.51 -3.83 -4.62
CA ILE A 281 9.90 -3.40 -4.85
C ILE A 281 10.00 -2.66 -6.17
N THR A 282 11.05 -1.87 -6.30
CA THR A 282 11.33 -1.06 -7.48
C THR A 282 12.56 -1.60 -8.20
N TYR A 283 12.46 -1.80 -9.51
CA TYR A 283 13.63 -1.95 -10.40
C TYR A 283 13.65 -0.81 -11.41
N PHE A 284 14.79 -0.58 -12.05
CA PHE A 284 14.97 0.52 -12.99
C PHE A 284 15.33 0.01 -14.39
N THR A 285 14.88 0.74 -15.40
CA THR A 285 15.49 0.75 -16.73
C THR A 285 16.19 2.09 -16.88
N ALA A 286 17.45 2.08 -17.32
CA ALA A 286 18.26 3.29 -17.33
C ALA A 286 18.99 3.47 -18.66
N GLY A 287 18.78 4.59 -19.33
CA GLY A 287 19.47 4.91 -20.57
C GLY A 287 19.29 6.36 -20.98
N VAL A 288 19.98 6.76 -22.05
CA VAL A 288 20.04 8.17 -22.49
C VAL A 288 18.66 8.74 -22.87
N GLN A 289 17.72 7.90 -23.31
CA GLN A 289 16.36 8.36 -23.61
C GLN A 289 15.52 8.52 -22.33
N GLU A 290 15.61 7.55 -21.42
CA GLU A 290 14.74 7.48 -20.24
C GLU A 290 15.45 6.74 -19.11
N VAL A 291 15.30 7.27 -17.89
CA VAL A 291 15.46 6.50 -16.66
C VAL A 291 14.07 6.36 -16.04
N ARG A 292 13.65 5.12 -15.79
CA ARG A 292 12.31 4.81 -15.31
C ARG A 292 12.32 3.79 -14.19
N ALA A 293 11.51 4.05 -13.18
CA ALA A 293 11.23 3.15 -12.08
C ALA A 293 10.00 2.28 -12.38
N TRP A 294 10.11 0.99 -12.12
CA TRP A 294 9.09 -0.01 -12.36
C TRP A 294 8.75 -0.75 -11.08
N THR A 295 7.45 -0.93 -10.83
CA THR A 295 6.94 -1.61 -9.65
C THR A 295 6.65 -3.08 -9.94
N ILE A 296 7.14 -3.97 -9.08
CA ILE A 296 6.83 -5.40 -9.06
C ILE A 296 6.61 -5.87 -7.63
N ARG A 297 5.93 -7.00 -7.43
CA ARG A 297 5.92 -7.68 -6.13
C ARG A 297 7.26 -8.33 -5.87
N ARG A 298 7.71 -8.36 -4.61
CA ARG A 298 8.90 -9.11 -4.22
C ARG A 298 8.76 -10.58 -4.62
N GLY A 299 9.87 -11.17 -5.08
CA GLY A 299 9.86 -12.55 -5.59
C GLY A 299 9.49 -12.68 -7.06
N THR A 300 9.12 -11.59 -7.74
CA THR A 300 8.87 -11.62 -9.19
C THR A 300 10.15 -11.99 -9.95
N LYS A 301 10.03 -12.99 -10.85
CA LYS A 301 11.14 -13.43 -11.70
C LYS A 301 11.36 -12.48 -12.89
N ALA A 302 12.55 -12.50 -13.47
CA ALA A 302 12.95 -11.61 -14.57
C ALA A 302 11.96 -11.59 -15.76
N PRO A 303 11.38 -12.71 -16.23
CA PRO A 303 10.37 -12.66 -17.30
C PRO A 303 9.11 -11.89 -16.91
N GLY A 304 8.61 -12.08 -15.69
CA GLY A 304 7.43 -11.37 -15.19
C GLY A 304 7.70 -9.88 -14.99
N ALA A 305 8.90 -9.51 -14.55
CA ALA A 305 9.33 -8.11 -14.50
C ALA A 305 9.37 -7.48 -15.91
N ALA A 306 9.91 -8.20 -16.90
CA ALA A 306 9.90 -7.76 -18.30
C ALA A 306 8.46 -7.56 -18.82
N GLY A 307 7.53 -8.43 -18.41
CA GLY A 307 6.10 -8.35 -18.74
C GLY A 307 5.41 -7.07 -18.25
N VAL A 308 5.91 -6.44 -17.17
CA VAL A 308 5.40 -5.15 -16.68
C VAL A 308 5.69 -4.02 -17.67
N ILE A 309 6.78 -4.12 -18.44
CA ILE A 309 7.10 -3.16 -19.51
C ILE A 309 6.18 -3.41 -20.70
N HIS A 310 6.13 -4.66 -21.17
CA HIS A 310 5.28 -5.09 -22.28
C HIS A 310 5.10 -6.61 -22.26
N SER A 311 3.89 -7.10 -22.60
CA SER A 311 3.59 -8.53 -22.59
C SER A 311 4.48 -9.36 -23.54
N ASP A 312 4.96 -8.75 -24.62
CA ASP A 312 5.83 -9.42 -25.59
C ASP A 312 7.24 -9.67 -25.03
N PHE A 313 7.71 -8.84 -24.09
CA PHE A 313 9.00 -9.05 -23.46
C PHE A 313 8.99 -10.30 -22.59
N GLU A 314 7.87 -10.58 -21.91
CA GLU A 314 7.70 -11.79 -21.11
C GLU A 314 7.64 -13.05 -22.00
N ARG A 315 6.85 -13.01 -23.08
CA ARG A 315 6.71 -14.14 -24.03
C ARG A 315 8.01 -14.44 -24.75
N GLY A 316 8.69 -13.38 -25.21
CA GLY A 316 9.93 -13.44 -25.97
C GLY A 316 11.20 -13.49 -25.11
N PHE A 317 11.09 -13.56 -23.78
CA PHE A 317 12.22 -13.40 -22.86
C PHE A 317 13.36 -14.38 -23.16
N ILE A 318 14.57 -13.84 -23.36
CA ILE A 318 15.81 -14.60 -23.51
C ILE A 318 16.62 -14.52 -22.22
N LYS A 319 17.00 -13.30 -21.83
CA LYS A 319 17.81 -12.99 -20.64
C LYS A 319 17.67 -11.52 -20.25
N ALA A 320 18.11 -11.16 -19.05
CA ALA A 320 18.22 -9.77 -18.60
C ALA A 320 19.66 -9.46 -18.21
N ASP A 321 20.26 -8.43 -18.80
CA ASP A 321 21.51 -7.89 -18.27
C ASP A 321 21.17 -7.03 -17.04
N CYS A 322 21.86 -7.25 -15.92
CA CYS A 322 21.48 -6.75 -14.60
C CYS A 322 22.70 -6.33 -13.79
N TYR A 323 22.59 -5.21 -13.09
CA TYR A 323 23.49 -4.79 -12.01
C TYR A 323 22.71 -4.03 -10.93
N ALA A 324 23.26 -3.93 -9.73
CA ALA A 324 22.60 -3.18 -8.65
C ALA A 324 22.85 -1.67 -8.79
N SER A 325 21.86 -0.86 -8.46
CA SER A 325 22.02 0.61 -8.39
C SER A 325 23.12 1.04 -7.42
N ASP A 326 23.28 0.33 -6.29
CA ASP A 326 24.36 0.58 -5.34
C ASP A 326 25.75 0.43 -5.98
N ASP A 327 25.94 -0.55 -6.87
CA ASP A 327 27.21 -0.73 -7.60
C ASP A 327 27.46 0.44 -8.56
N LEU A 328 26.41 0.95 -9.21
CA LEU A 328 26.51 2.13 -10.07
C LEU A 328 26.89 3.37 -9.26
N PHE A 329 26.30 3.56 -8.08
CA PHE A 329 26.62 4.69 -7.20
C PHE A 329 28.06 4.62 -6.68
N ALA A 330 28.52 3.43 -6.32
CA ALA A 330 29.88 3.22 -5.82
C ALA A 330 30.95 3.40 -6.89
N LEU A 331 30.65 3.06 -8.16
CA LEU A 331 31.63 3.05 -9.26
C LEU A 331 31.50 4.26 -10.21
N GLY A 332 30.42 5.02 -10.11
CA GLY A 332 30.19 6.27 -10.84
C GLY A 332 29.89 6.12 -12.34
N SER A 333 29.94 4.92 -12.91
CA SER A 333 29.54 4.69 -14.31
C SER A 333 29.23 3.22 -14.60
N GLU A 334 28.36 2.98 -15.59
CA GLU A 334 28.05 1.62 -16.07
C GLU A 334 29.29 0.91 -16.64
N GLN A 335 30.20 1.67 -17.27
CA GLN A 335 31.46 1.13 -17.78
C GLN A 335 32.33 0.57 -16.65
N ALA A 336 32.45 1.30 -15.53
CA ALA A 336 33.19 0.83 -14.37
C ALA A 336 32.54 -0.41 -13.70
N VAL A 337 31.20 -0.46 -13.63
CA VAL A 337 30.45 -1.65 -13.18
C VAL A 337 30.78 -2.87 -14.05
N LYS A 338 30.82 -2.69 -15.37
CA LYS A 338 31.17 -3.73 -16.34
C LYS A 338 32.63 -4.18 -16.21
N GLU A 339 33.58 -3.26 -16.07
CA GLU A 339 35.01 -3.56 -15.88
C GLU A 339 35.29 -4.32 -14.59
N LYS A 340 34.47 -4.10 -13.55
CA LYS A 340 34.50 -4.86 -12.29
C LYS A 340 33.81 -6.22 -12.37
N GLY A 341 33.19 -6.57 -13.50
CA GLY A 341 32.47 -7.85 -13.68
C GLY A 341 31.16 -7.95 -12.90
N LEU A 342 30.58 -6.82 -12.49
CA LEU A 342 29.32 -6.78 -11.71
C LEU A 342 28.07 -6.76 -12.61
N LEU A 343 28.25 -6.49 -13.91
CA LEU A 343 27.20 -6.65 -14.91
C LEU A 343 26.96 -8.14 -15.20
N ARG A 344 25.84 -8.67 -14.73
CA ARG A 344 25.45 -10.08 -14.86
C ARG A 344 24.45 -10.26 -16.00
N SER A 345 24.50 -11.40 -16.68
CA SER A 345 23.41 -11.84 -17.58
C SER A 345 22.58 -12.89 -16.85
N GLU A 346 21.36 -12.54 -16.50
CA GLU A 346 20.45 -13.35 -15.69
C GLU A 346 19.38 -14.05 -16.55
N GLY A 347 19.05 -15.28 -16.16
CA GLY A 347 18.10 -16.15 -16.87
C GLY A 347 16.66 -16.04 -16.34
N LYS A 348 15.80 -16.96 -16.79
CA LYS A 348 14.36 -16.99 -16.44
C LYS A 348 14.08 -17.22 -14.95
N GLU A 349 14.99 -17.88 -14.26
CA GLU A 349 14.86 -18.22 -12.83
C GLU A 349 15.35 -17.10 -11.90
N TYR A 350 15.94 -16.03 -12.44
CA TYR A 350 16.40 -14.92 -11.63
C TYR A 350 15.23 -14.20 -10.96
N VAL A 351 15.30 -14.06 -9.65
CA VAL A 351 14.38 -13.25 -8.86
C VAL A 351 14.91 -11.83 -8.81
N VAL A 352 14.14 -10.89 -9.35
CA VAL A 352 14.53 -9.47 -9.38
C VAL A 352 14.64 -8.93 -7.96
N LYS A 353 15.71 -8.17 -7.71
CA LYS A 353 15.96 -7.53 -6.43
C LYS A 353 15.57 -6.06 -6.48
N ASP A 354 15.25 -5.52 -5.31
CA ASP A 354 14.98 -4.10 -5.17
C ASP A 354 16.23 -3.30 -5.54
N GLY A 355 16.07 -2.26 -6.36
CA GLY A 355 17.17 -1.44 -6.85
C GLY A 355 17.96 -2.04 -8.02
N ASP A 356 17.56 -3.19 -8.58
CA ASP A 356 18.19 -3.71 -9.80
C ASP A 356 17.98 -2.75 -10.98
N ILE A 357 19.03 -2.57 -11.79
CA ILE A 357 18.95 -1.91 -13.10
C ILE A 357 18.97 -3.02 -14.15
N LEU A 358 17.92 -3.11 -14.97
CA LEU A 358 17.65 -4.23 -15.88
C LEU A 358 17.59 -3.80 -17.34
N PHE A 359 18.20 -4.61 -18.21
CA PHE A 359 18.11 -4.51 -19.66
C PHE A 359 17.67 -5.85 -20.25
N PHE A 360 16.42 -5.92 -20.69
CA PHE A 360 15.83 -7.15 -21.20
C PHE A 360 16.23 -7.43 -22.65
N LYS A 361 16.64 -8.67 -22.93
CA LYS A 361 16.84 -9.22 -24.27
C LYS A 361 15.68 -10.16 -24.57
N PHE A 362 14.99 -9.91 -25.67
CA PHE A 362 13.82 -10.70 -26.08
C PHE A 362 13.82 -10.88 -27.59
N ASN A 363 13.11 -11.90 -28.07
CA ASN A 363 12.80 -12.08 -29.47
C ASN A 363 11.34 -11.73 -29.73
N VAL A 364 11.06 -11.09 -30.86
CA VAL A 364 9.70 -10.73 -31.31
C VAL A 364 9.09 -11.85 -32.10
#